data_AF-A0A6N8HDF3-F1
#
_entry.id   AF-A0A6N8HDF3-F1
#
_cell.length_a   1.000
_cell.length_b   1.000
_cell.length_c   1.000
_cell.angle_alpha   90.00
_cell.angle_beta   90.00
_cell.angle_gamma   90.00
#
_symmetry.space_group_name_H-M   'P 1'
#
loop_
_entity.id
_entity.type
_entity.pdbx_description
1 polymer ?
#
loop_
_entity_poly.entity_id
_entity_poly.type
_entity_poly.pdbx_seq_one_letter_code
_entity_poly.pdbx_strand_id
1 'polypeptide(L)' 'MKSWMKFGIGWGIFMFFLMNIGFPLYDGVEIDIKKCIFMFPLWIIFGLVFGYFSRKKGPKKQIDE' A
#
# COMPACT_ATOMS: atom_id res chain seq x y z
N MET A 1 17.83 -2.28 3.98
CA MET A 1 16.67 -1.58 3.35
C MET A 1 16.17 -0.48 4.29
N LYS A 2 16.01 0.76 3.81
CA LYS A 2 15.53 1.90 4.64
C LYS A 2 14.14 1.58 5.20
N SER A 3 13.88 1.82 6.49
CA SER A 3 12.61 1.43 7.17
C SER A 3 11.35 1.88 6.45
N TRP A 4 11.42 3.07 5.87
CA TRP A 4 10.30 3.64 5.14
C TRP A 4 10.01 2.96 3.81
N MET A 5 11.03 2.35 3.19
CA MET A 5 10.82 1.55 1.97
C MET A 5 10.11 0.25 2.32
N LYS A 6 10.46 -0.36 3.47
CA LYS A 6 9.72 -1.52 4.01
C LYS A 6 8.28 -1.14 4.36
N PHE A 7 8.06 0.05 4.94
CA PHE A 7 6.73 0.56 5.25
C PHE A 7 5.91 0.83 3.98
N GLY A 8 6.48 1.50 2.98
CA GLY A 8 5.80 1.81 1.72
C GLY A 8 5.45 0.56 0.91
N ILE A 9 6.38 -0.39 0.81
CA ILE A 9 6.14 -1.68 0.14
C ILE A 9 5.09 -2.49 0.91
N GLY A 10 5.23 -2.63 2.24
CA GLY A 10 4.26 -3.35 3.07
C GLY A 10 2.86 -2.74 2.98
N TRP A 11 2.76 -1.41 3.02
CA TRP A 11 1.49 -0.68 2.88
C TRP A 11 0.89 -0.82 1.48
N GLY A 12 1.71 -0.72 0.42
CA GLY A 12 1.25 -0.89 -0.96
C GLY A 12 0.74 -2.29 -1.25
N ILE A 13 1.42 -3.32 -0.75
CA ILE A 13 0.97 -4.72 -0.85
C ILE A 13 -0.33 -4.91 -0.07
N PHE A 14 -0.42 -4.42 1.17
CA PHE A 14 -1.62 -4.51 1.98
C PHE A 14 -2.84 -3.86 1.29
N MET A 15 -2.66 -2.67 0.74
CA MET A 15 -3.72 -1.98 0.00
C MET A 15 -4.11 -2.66 -1.30
N PHE A 16 -3.15 -3.24 -2.02
CA PHE A 16 -3.45 -4.05 -3.21
C PHE A 16 -4.39 -5.19 -2.86
N PHE A 17 -4.10 -5.95 -1.80
CA PHE A 17 -4.93 -7.05 -1.33
C PHE A 17 -6.32 -6.56 -0.87
N LEU A 18 -6.39 -5.48 -0.10
CA LEU A 18 -7.67 -4.90 0.33
C LEU A 18 -8.56 -4.49 -0.84
N MET A 19 -8.00 -3.80 -1.83
CA MET A 19 -8.77 -3.24 -2.94
C MET A 19 -9.13 -4.28 -4.02
N ASN A 20 -8.25 -5.26 -4.25
CA ASN A 20 -8.45 -6.24 -5.32
C ASN A 20 -9.03 -7.56 -4.83
N ILE A 21 -9.02 -7.82 -3.51
CA ILE A 21 -9.57 -9.04 -2.92
C ILE A 21 -10.65 -8.69 -1.91
N GLY A 22 -10.36 -7.81 -0.95
CA GLY A 22 -11.33 -7.43 0.10
C GLY A 22 -12.58 -6.74 -0.45
N PHE A 23 -12.39 -5.72 -1.29
CA PHE A 23 -13.48 -4.93 -1.86
C PHE A 23 -14.38 -5.72 -2.82
N PRO A 24 -13.87 -6.43 -3.84
CA PRO A 24 -14.72 -7.23 -4.72
C PRO A 24 -15.41 -8.39 -4.00
N LEU A 25 -14.79 -8.96 -2.96
CA LEU A 25 -15.44 -9.97 -2.12
C LEU A 25 -16.61 -9.39 -1.30
N TYR A 26 -16.51 -8.13 -0.87
CA TYR A 26 -17.59 -7.42 -0.17
C TYR A 26 -18.71 -6.98 -1.12
N ASP A 27 -18.36 -6.44 -2.29
CA ASP A 27 -19.33 -5.97 -3.30
C ASP A 27 -19.97 -7.12 -4.10
N GLY A 28 -19.47 -8.36 -3.98
CA GLY A 28 -19.95 -9.50 -4.75
C GLY A 28 -19.67 -9.40 -6.25
N VAL A 29 -18.70 -8.55 -6.64
CA VAL A 29 -18.33 -8.30 -8.04
C VAL A 29 -17.20 -9.24 -8.44
N GLU A 30 -17.25 -9.74 -9.68
CA GLU A 30 -16.22 -10.62 -10.22
C GLU A 30 -14.83 -9.95 -10.16
N ILE A 31 -13.85 -10.71 -9.67
CA ILE A 31 -12.46 -10.24 -9.61
C ILE A 31 -11.89 -10.24 -11.02
N ASP A 32 -11.79 -9.05 -11.61
CA ASP A 32 -11.14 -8.88 -12.91
C ASP A 32 -9.60 -9.01 -12.76
N ILE A 33 -9.10 -10.22 -13.04
CA ILE A 33 -7.69 -10.56 -12.95
C ILE A 33 -6.83 -9.66 -13.86
N LYS A 34 -7.35 -9.24 -15.03
CA LYS A 34 -6.62 -8.37 -15.95
C LYS A 34 -6.41 -7.00 -15.32
N LYS A 35 -7.43 -6.49 -14.65
CA LYS A 35 -7.37 -5.23 -13.90
C LYS A 35 -6.42 -5.34 -12.70
N CYS A 36 -6.46 -6.44 -11.95
CA CYS A 36 -5.54 -6.70 -10.84
C CYS A 36 -4.06 -6.64 -11.27
N ILE A 37 -3.70 -7.31 -12.38
CA ILE A 37 -2.31 -7.32 -12.88
C ILE A 37 -1.86 -5.92 -13.29
N PHE A 38 -2.75 -5.11 -13.87
CA PHE A 38 -2.44 -3.72 -14.24
C PHE A 38 -2.33 -2.81 -13.01
N MET A 39 -3.15 -3.05 -12.00
CA MET A 39 -3.16 -2.28 -10.75
C MET A 39 -2.00 -2.65 -9.82
N PHE A 40 -1.46 -3.86 -9.91
CA PHE A 40 -0.34 -4.33 -9.07
C PHE A 40 0.92 -3.45 -9.14
N PRO A 41 1.53 -3.18 -10.32
CA PRO A 41 2.68 -2.28 -10.40
C PRO A 41 2.31 -0.85 -9.97
N LEU A 42 1.08 -0.42 -10.25
CA LEU A 42 0.58 0.90 -9.86
C LEU A 42 0.53 1.05 -8.33
N TRP A 43 0.02 0.04 -7.62
CA TRP A 43 -0.03 -0.01 -6.15
C TRP A 43 1.35 -0.08 -5.51
N ILE A 44 2.32 -0.76 -6.14
CA ILE A 44 3.70 -0.78 -5.67
C ILE A 44 4.33 0.61 -5.80
N ILE A 45 4.13 1.29 -6.95
CA ILE A 45 4.63 2.65 -7.18
C ILE A 45 3.96 3.62 -6.18
N PHE A 46 2.64 3.56 -6.03
CA PHE A 46 1.92 4.38 -5.05
C PHE A 46 2.35 4.08 -3.61
N GLY A 47 2.56 2.82 -3.24
CA GLY A 47 3.08 2.44 -1.93
C GLY A 47 4.49 2.98 -1.67
N LEU A 48 5.36 2.96 -2.68
CA LEU A 48 6.70 3.56 -2.63
C LEU A 48 6.67 5.09 -2.58
N VAL A 49 5.71 5.75 -3.25
CA VAL A 49 5.53 7.22 -3.21
C VAL A 49 4.86 7.66 -1.92
N PHE A 50 3.92 6.88 -1.39
CA PHE A 50 3.23 7.16 -0.13
C PHE A 50 4.15 6.93 1.05
N GLY A 51 4.74 5.75 1.08
CA GLY A 51 5.96 5.51 1.79
C GLY A 51 7.14 6.18 1.09
N TYR A 52 7.00 7.28 0.33
CA TYR A 52 8.03 8.32 0.13
C TYR A 52 7.72 9.52 1.04
N PHE A 53 6.48 9.97 0.89
CA PHE A 53 5.90 11.08 1.62
C PHE A 53 5.88 10.87 3.14
N SER A 54 5.66 9.63 3.59
CA SER A 54 5.57 9.29 5.01
C SER A 54 6.87 9.54 5.79
N ARG A 55 8.04 9.54 5.13
CA ARG A 55 9.34 9.90 5.76
C ARG A 55 9.45 11.39 5.99
N LYS A 56 8.79 12.20 5.15
CA LYS A 56 8.71 13.65 5.31
C LYS A 56 7.80 14.04 6.49
N LYS A 57 6.92 13.10 6.90
CA LYS A 57 6.08 13.18 8.11
C LYS A 57 6.44 12.10 9.14
N GLY A 58 7.69 11.60 9.12
CA GLY A 58 8.16 10.65 10.12
C GLY A 58 8.01 11.29 11.50
N PRO A 59 7.56 10.52 12.51
CA PRO A 59 7.09 11.06 13.78
C PRO A 59 8.14 12.01 14.36
N LYS A 60 7.69 13.19 14.84
CA LYS A 60 8.34 13.76 16.03
C LYS A 60 8.52 12.56 16.95
N LYS A 61 9.76 12.20 17.30
CA LYS A 61 10.04 11.26 18.39
C LYS A 61 8.94 11.48 19.43
N GLN A 62 8.09 10.48 19.67
CA GLN A 62 7.35 10.48 20.92
C GLN A 62 8.45 10.39 21.95
N ILE A 63 8.70 11.55 22.55
CA ILE A 63 9.66 11.78 23.61
C ILE A 63 9.23 10.83 24.72
N ASP A 64 10.05 9.81 24.92
CA ASP A 64 10.52 9.31 26.20
C ASP A 64 9.70 9.84 27.41
N GLU A 65 8.91 8.98 28.03
CA GLU A 65 8.58 9.08 29.46
C GLU A 65 8.92 7.75 30.14
#